data_AF-A0A958S8T6-F1
#
_entry.id   AF-A0A958S8T6-F1
#
_cell.length_a   1.000
_cell.length_b   1.000
_cell.length_c   1.000
_cell.angle_alpha   90.00
_cell.angle_beta   90.00
_cell.angle_gamma   90.00
#
_symmetry.space_group_name_H-M   'P 1'
#
loop_
_entity.id
_entity.type
_entity.pdbx_description
1 polymer ?
#
loop_
_entity_poly.entity_id
_entity_poly.type
_entity_poly.pdbx_seq_one_letter_code
_entity_poly.pdbx_strand_id
1 'polypeptide(L)'
;DENYILFVKRDRSVEPKIKAFKTKMLKEVETIKSDFVKNYIVYTIAALETSIDVDYSDRKTGKNSQNTKANIYLEYLHNKPILYHHSEYMNFFKAFFKTELKDLTLQVVGTDITKAINEDASSSLLAKALSKYPFLENTEFKTLFTLYGLLTINNDKYFNRENIIKIISQIKTNTTIDDQKMIASNIYQILTEKELSKGSKAPDFKLMNQDSSLVALSSFAGKPIYLNFWATWNIPSQKEMKVMQTLHQKYGEQIQFVSICTDNNFDKMKSFLSKNPSYNWTFLHLGRNQKLLEQYRVATVPTYVLLDKTLKILKAPAGRPGGTAERATEENIEKDFYDLVNKHQ
;
A
#
# COMPACT_ATOMS: atom_id res chain seq x y z
N ASP A 1 -32.53 -4.51 24.99
CA ASP A 1 -32.72 -5.55 23.97
C ASP A 1 -32.99 -5.02 22.57
N GLU A 2 -32.20 -4.07 22.06
CA GLU A 2 -32.32 -3.62 20.65
C GLU A 2 -30.96 -3.21 20.07
N ASN A 3 -30.01 -4.14 20.08
CA ASN A 3 -28.84 -4.07 19.21
C ASN A 3 -28.56 -5.47 18.70
N TYR A 4 -28.05 -5.56 17.47
CA TYR A 4 -27.80 -6.78 16.67
C TYR A 4 -29.02 -7.30 15.90
N ILE A 5 -29.28 -6.70 14.72
CA ILE A 5 -29.42 -7.39 13.41
C ILE A 5 -29.43 -6.26 12.36
N LEU A 6 -28.23 -5.81 11.97
CA LEU A 6 -28.02 -5.15 10.68
C LEU A 6 -27.43 -6.20 9.73
N PHE A 7 -28.16 -7.29 9.51
CA PHE A 7 -28.00 -8.06 8.29
C PHE A 7 -28.64 -7.24 7.18
N VAL A 8 -27.82 -6.44 6.49
CA VAL A 8 -28.18 -5.81 5.23
C VAL A 8 -28.75 -6.90 4.33
N LYS A 9 -30.03 -6.79 4.01
CA LYS A 9 -30.73 -7.64 3.04
C LYS A 9 -30.04 -7.41 1.68
N ARG A 10 -28.99 -8.19 1.37
CA ARG A 10 -28.14 -8.04 0.18
C ARG A 10 -29.04 -8.09 -1.08
N ASP A 11 -28.89 -7.10 -1.96
CA ASP A 11 -29.68 -6.96 -3.19
C ASP A 11 -29.39 -8.11 -4.17
N ARG A 12 -30.41 -8.95 -4.38
CA ARG A 12 -30.37 -10.14 -5.25
C ARG A 12 -30.31 -9.80 -6.74
N SER A 13 -30.40 -8.52 -7.14
CA SER A 13 -30.41 -8.07 -8.54
C SER A 13 -29.01 -7.94 -9.17
N VAL A 14 -27.95 -8.00 -8.35
CA VAL A 14 -26.58 -7.65 -8.77
C VAL A 14 -25.85 -8.83 -9.42
N GLU A 15 -26.04 -10.06 -8.93
CA GLU A 15 -25.35 -11.25 -9.42
C GLU A 15 -25.52 -11.51 -10.93
N PRO A 16 -26.74 -11.44 -11.52
CA PRO A 16 -26.91 -11.64 -12.96
C PRO A 16 -26.21 -10.57 -13.81
N LYS A 17 -26.15 -9.32 -13.33
CA LYS A 17 -25.48 -8.22 -14.02
C LYS A 17 -23.97 -8.41 -14.05
N ILE A 18 -23.40 -8.91 -12.95
CA ILE A 18 -21.97 -9.20 -12.85
C ILE A 18 -21.60 -10.42 -13.67
N LYS A 19 -22.43 -11.45 -13.66
CA LYS A 19 -22.23 -12.60 -14.55
C LYS A 19 -22.25 -12.17 -16.01
N ALA A 20 -23.22 -11.34 -16.42
CA ALA A 20 -23.27 -10.78 -17.77
C ALA A 20 -22.03 -9.91 -18.08
N PHE A 21 -21.58 -9.08 -17.14
CA PHE A 21 -20.36 -8.29 -17.27
C PHE A 21 -19.12 -9.18 -17.43
N LYS A 22 -18.92 -10.18 -16.56
CA LYS A 22 -17.83 -11.17 -16.64
C LYS A 22 -17.83 -11.87 -17.99
N THR A 23 -18.97 -12.43 -18.41
CA THR A 23 -19.07 -13.12 -19.70
C THR A 23 -18.71 -12.19 -20.86
N LYS A 24 -19.20 -10.96 -20.85
CA LYS A 24 -18.87 -9.96 -21.88
C LYS A 24 -17.37 -9.64 -21.88
N MET A 25 -16.80 -9.33 -20.72
CA MET A 25 -15.39 -8.94 -20.61
C MET A 25 -14.44 -10.09 -20.96
N LEU A 26 -14.72 -11.32 -20.50
CA LEU A 26 -13.89 -12.48 -20.81
C LEU A 26 -13.92 -12.82 -22.30
N LYS A 27 -15.04 -12.58 -23.00
CA LYS A 27 -15.10 -12.73 -24.46
C LYS A 27 -14.21 -11.71 -25.18
N GLU A 28 -14.17 -10.46 -24.71
CA GLU A 28 -13.26 -9.45 -25.26
C GLU A 28 -11.79 -9.84 -25.01
N VAL A 29 -11.49 -10.40 -23.82
CA VAL A 29 -10.14 -10.86 -23.42
C VAL A 29 -9.56 -11.91 -24.37
N GLU A 30 -10.38 -12.79 -24.94
CA GLU A 30 -9.91 -13.82 -25.91
C GLU A 30 -9.22 -13.21 -27.14
N THR A 31 -9.62 -11.99 -27.53
CA THR A 31 -9.08 -11.29 -28.69
C THR A 31 -7.81 -10.48 -28.38
N ILE A 32 -7.51 -10.26 -27.09
CA ILE A 32 -6.38 -9.45 -26.64
C ILE A 32 -5.08 -10.27 -26.80
N LYS A 33 -4.03 -9.65 -27.34
CA LYS A 33 -2.72 -10.33 -27.48
C LYS A 33 -1.84 -10.22 -26.24
N SER A 34 -1.93 -9.12 -25.49
CA SER A 34 -1.07 -8.85 -24.34
C SER A 34 -1.52 -9.61 -23.10
N ASP A 35 -0.67 -10.51 -22.59
CA ASP A 35 -0.95 -11.27 -21.38
C ASP A 35 -1.05 -10.39 -20.13
N PHE A 36 -0.36 -9.24 -20.12
CA PHE A 36 -0.54 -8.23 -19.06
C PHE A 36 -1.99 -7.72 -19.04
N VAL A 37 -2.53 -7.30 -20.18
CA VAL A 37 -3.90 -6.76 -20.26
C VAL A 37 -4.94 -7.86 -19.97
N LYS A 38 -4.69 -9.10 -20.43
CA LYS A 38 -5.57 -10.24 -20.08
C LYS A 38 -5.62 -10.45 -18.57
N ASN A 39 -4.45 -10.57 -17.92
CA ASN A 39 -4.37 -10.80 -16.48
C ASN A 39 -4.96 -9.63 -15.69
N TYR A 40 -4.78 -8.38 -16.15
CA TYR A 40 -5.42 -7.20 -15.55
C TYR A 40 -6.93 -7.35 -15.49
N ILE A 41 -7.57 -7.68 -16.61
CA ILE A 41 -9.03 -7.83 -16.68
C ILE A 41 -9.47 -9.04 -15.85
N VAL A 42 -8.80 -10.18 -16.00
CA VAL A 42 -9.13 -11.43 -15.29
C VAL A 42 -9.10 -11.24 -13.77
N TYR A 43 -8.03 -10.68 -13.22
CA TYR A 43 -7.91 -10.52 -11.77
C TYR A 43 -8.68 -9.32 -11.22
N THR A 44 -9.01 -8.32 -12.05
CA THR A 44 -10.00 -7.30 -11.68
C THR A 44 -11.37 -7.93 -11.49
N ILE A 45 -11.81 -8.81 -12.39
CA ILE A 45 -13.06 -9.57 -12.25
C ILE A 45 -13.01 -10.45 -11.00
N ALA A 46 -11.91 -11.18 -10.77
CA ALA A 46 -11.75 -12.03 -9.60
C ALA A 46 -11.86 -11.25 -8.26
N ALA A 47 -11.28 -10.06 -8.18
CA ALA A 47 -11.38 -9.18 -7.02
C ALA A 47 -12.82 -8.67 -6.79
N LEU A 48 -13.54 -8.36 -7.88
CA LEU A 48 -14.96 -8.01 -7.81
C LEU A 48 -15.80 -9.18 -7.29
N GLU A 49 -15.62 -10.38 -7.85
CA GLU A 49 -16.34 -11.59 -7.41
C GLU A 49 -16.10 -11.88 -5.93
N THR A 50 -14.86 -11.71 -5.45
CA THR A 50 -14.50 -11.88 -4.03
C THR A 50 -15.20 -10.87 -3.12
N SER A 51 -15.41 -9.64 -3.60
CA SER A 51 -16.07 -8.58 -2.83
C SER A 51 -17.57 -8.79 -2.71
N ILE A 52 -18.13 -9.63 -3.59
CA ILE A 52 -19.55 -9.89 -3.73
C ILE A 52 -19.77 -11.30 -3.21
N ASP A 53 -19.65 -11.40 -1.89
CA ASP A 53 -19.91 -12.61 -1.12
C ASP A 53 -21.39 -13.01 -1.30
N VAL A 54 -21.67 -13.92 -2.24
CA VAL A 54 -23.03 -14.46 -2.46
C VAL A 54 -23.04 -15.93 -2.04
N ASP A 55 -23.01 -16.18 -0.73
CA ASP A 55 -23.44 -17.47 -0.18
C ASP A 55 -24.96 -17.59 -0.38
N TYR A 56 -25.35 -18.11 -1.55
CA TYR A 56 -26.73 -18.48 -1.87
C TYR A 56 -26.87 -20.00 -1.88
N SER A 57 -27.77 -20.51 -1.04
CA SER A 57 -28.40 -21.81 -1.23
C SER A 57 -29.83 -21.57 -1.69
N ASP A 58 -30.15 -21.97 -2.93
CA ASP A 58 -31.53 -21.95 -3.37
C ASP A 58 -32.29 -23.11 -2.70
N ARG A 59 -33.03 -22.82 -1.63
CA ARG A 59 -33.86 -23.82 -0.94
C ARG A 59 -34.94 -24.44 -1.84
N LYS A 60 -35.27 -23.85 -2.99
CA LYS A 60 -36.28 -24.37 -3.93
C LYS A 60 -35.68 -25.19 -5.08
N THR A 61 -34.44 -24.93 -5.50
CA THR A 61 -33.82 -25.60 -6.66
C THR A 61 -32.64 -26.50 -6.31
N GLY A 62 -32.14 -26.45 -5.07
CA GLY A 62 -30.98 -27.24 -4.62
C GLY A 62 -29.64 -26.82 -5.27
N LYS A 63 -29.62 -25.73 -6.05
CA LYS A 63 -28.40 -25.21 -6.68
C LYS A 63 -27.66 -24.27 -5.72
N ASN A 64 -26.39 -24.56 -5.50
CA ASN A 64 -25.47 -23.69 -4.74
C ASN A 64 -25.01 -22.53 -5.62
N SER A 65 -24.72 -21.38 -5.00
CA SER A 65 -24.04 -20.24 -5.64
C SER A 65 -22.78 -20.68 -6.37
N GLN A 66 -22.52 -20.10 -7.55
CA GLN A 66 -21.27 -20.31 -8.28
C GLN A 66 -20.12 -19.45 -7.73
N ASN A 67 -20.39 -18.43 -6.91
CA ASN A 67 -19.39 -17.50 -6.39
C ASN A 67 -18.95 -17.84 -4.96
N THR A 68 -18.85 -19.13 -4.63
CA THR A 68 -18.27 -19.53 -3.36
C THR A 68 -16.76 -19.26 -3.37
N LYS A 69 -16.18 -19.03 -2.19
CA LYS A 69 -14.74 -18.85 -2.04
C LYS A 69 -13.92 -20.02 -2.63
N ALA A 70 -14.44 -21.25 -2.52
CA ALA A 70 -13.83 -22.43 -3.12
C ALA A 70 -13.82 -22.38 -4.66
N ASN A 71 -14.91 -21.93 -5.29
CA ASN A 71 -14.96 -21.80 -6.75
C ASN A 71 -14.01 -20.71 -7.24
N ILE A 72 -13.96 -19.57 -6.54
CA ILE A 72 -13.01 -18.48 -6.85
C ILE A 72 -11.56 -18.98 -6.73
N TYR A 73 -11.26 -19.78 -5.70
CA TYR A 73 -9.94 -20.41 -5.57
C TYR A 73 -9.64 -21.34 -6.75
N LEU A 74 -10.57 -22.24 -7.10
CA LEU A 74 -10.39 -23.19 -8.20
C LEU A 74 -10.22 -22.50 -9.56
N GLU A 75 -10.94 -21.41 -9.80
CA GLU A 75 -10.91 -20.69 -11.07
C GLU A 75 -9.62 -19.86 -11.23
N TYR A 76 -9.22 -19.13 -10.18
CA TYR A 76 -8.20 -18.09 -10.29
C TYR A 76 -6.85 -18.43 -9.64
N LEU A 77 -6.78 -19.39 -8.72
CA LEU A 77 -5.59 -19.63 -7.90
C LEU A 77 -5.08 -21.08 -7.97
N HIS A 78 -5.98 -22.05 -7.98
CA HIS A 78 -5.62 -23.46 -7.99
C HIS A 78 -4.85 -23.84 -9.26
N ASN A 79 -3.65 -24.40 -9.10
CA ASN A 79 -2.74 -24.76 -10.20
C ASN A 79 -2.45 -23.61 -11.18
N LYS A 80 -2.53 -22.35 -10.72
CA LYS A 80 -2.11 -21.17 -11.47
C LYS A 80 -0.76 -20.64 -10.94
N PRO A 81 0.11 -20.08 -11.80
CA PRO A 81 1.33 -19.44 -11.34
C PRO A 81 1.02 -18.18 -10.52
N ILE A 82 1.89 -17.85 -9.57
CA ILE A 82 1.82 -16.58 -8.85
C ILE A 82 2.38 -15.47 -9.75
N LEU A 83 1.59 -14.40 -9.93
CA LEU A 83 2.01 -13.24 -10.73
C LEU A 83 2.56 -12.14 -9.81
N TYR A 84 3.80 -12.31 -9.33
CA TYR A 84 4.42 -11.43 -8.33
C TYR A 84 4.40 -9.93 -8.69
N HIS A 85 4.59 -9.63 -9.97
CA HIS A 85 4.70 -8.26 -10.47
C HIS A 85 3.40 -7.70 -11.05
N HIS A 86 2.29 -8.43 -10.94
CA HIS A 86 1.01 -8.00 -11.47
C HIS A 86 0.14 -7.38 -10.36
N SER A 87 -0.19 -6.10 -10.47
CA SER A 87 -0.90 -5.35 -9.42
C SER A 87 -2.29 -5.92 -9.12
N GLU A 88 -3.05 -6.26 -10.15
CA GLU A 88 -4.44 -6.72 -10.03
C GLU A 88 -4.51 -8.13 -9.46
N TYR A 89 -3.56 -9.00 -9.82
CA TYR A 89 -3.36 -10.28 -9.17
C TYR A 89 -3.14 -10.11 -7.67
N MET A 90 -2.23 -9.21 -7.28
CA MET A 90 -1.92 -8.95 -5.87
C MET A 90 -3.10 -8.32 -5.12
N ASN A 91 -3.88 -7.47 -5.77
CA ASN A 91 -5.09 -6.91 -5.19
C ASN A 91 -6.15 -7.99 -4.96
N PHE A 92 -6.36 -8.87 -5.94
CA PHE A 92 -7.23 -10.03 -5.79
C PHE A 92 -6.75 -10.97 -4.68
N PHE A 93 -5.47 -11.32 -4.64
CA PHE A 93 -4.88 -12.16 -3.59
C PHE A 93 -5.17 -11.62 -2.19
N LYS A 94 -4.95 -10.31 -1.97
CA LYS A 94 -5.24 -9.64 -0.69
C LYS A 94 -6.73 -9.65 -0.36
N ALA A 95 -7.59 -9.41 -1.36
CA ALA A 95 -9.04 -9.45 -1.17
C ALA A 95 -9.51 -10.85 -0.79
N PHE A 96 -9.00 -11.89 -1.48
CA PHE A 96 -9.36 -13.29 -1.28
C PHE A 96 -9.06 -13.75 0.15
N PHE A 97 -7.90 -13.36 0.69
CA PHE A 97 -7.45 -13.73 2.02
C PHE A 97 -7.77 -12.73 3.13
N LYS A 98 -8.57 -11.71 2.84
CA LYS A 98 -8.85 -10.63 3.80
C LYS A 98 -9.40 -11.15 5.14
N THR A 99 -10.21 -12.21 5.12
CA THR A 99 -10.77 -12.82 6.33
C THR A 99 -9.71 -13.60 7.09
N GLU A 100 -8.95 -14.47 6.43
CA GLU A 100 -7.89 -15.27 7.05
C GLU A 100 -6.80 -14.39 7.67
N LEU A 101 -6.46 -13.27 7.01
CA LEU A 101 -5.52 -12.28 7.52
C LEU A 101 -6.03 -11.54 8.76
N LYS A 102 -7.36 -11.33 8.88
CA LYS A 102 -7.96 -10.83 10.11
C LYS A 102 -8.00 -11.91 11.19
N ASP A 103 -8.21 -13.16 10.82
CA ASP A 103 -8.24 -14.26 11.78
C ASP A 103 -6.85 -14.55 12.36
N LEU A 104 -5.77 -14.17 11.67
CA LEU A 104 -4.43 -14.12 12.26
C LEU A 104 -4.41 -13.28 13.56
N THR A 105 -5.31 -12.31 13.75
CA THR A 105 -5.34 -11.43 14.94
C THR A 105 -6.42 -11.80 15.97
N LEU A 106 -7.19 -12.88 15.78
CA LEU A 106 -8.30 -13.29 16.67
C LEU A 106 -7.99 -14.55 17.51
N GLN A 107 -8.43 -14.52 18.78
CA GLN A 107 -7.87 -15.32 19.89
C GLN A 107 -8.18 -16.84 19.91
N VAL A 108 -9.14 -17.37 19.15
CA VAL A 108 -9.58 -18.78 19.33
C VAL A 108 -8.94 -19.76 18.33
N VAL A 109 -8.69 -19.33 17.09
CA VAL A 109 -8.04 -20.16 16.03
C VAL A 109 -6.54 -19.86 15.91
N GLY A 110 -6.13 -18.67 16.36
CA GLY A 110 -4.75 -18.19 16.26
C GLY A 110 -3.77 -18.80 17.25
N THR A 111 -4.15 -19.70 18.17
CA THR A 111 -3.22 -20.16 19.24
C THR A 111 -1.92 -20.74 18.72
N ASP A 112 -1.96 -21.59 17.68
CA ASP A 112 -0.74 -22.16 17.09
C ASP A 112 0.07 -21.13 16.30
N ILE A 113 -0.61 -20.16 15.66
CA ILE A 113 0.04 -19.05 14.94
C ILE A 113 0.72 -18.11 15.92
N THR A 114 -0.01 -17.68 16.95
CA THR A 114 0.46 -16.83 18.05
C THR A 114 1.61 -17.50 18.76
N LYS A 115 1.55 -18.81 19.03
CA LYS A 115 2.66 -19.56 19.61
C LYS A 115 3.88 -19.59 18.68
N ALA A 116 3.68 -19.95 17.41
CA ALA A 116 4.76 -19.99 16.42
C ALA A 116 5.46 -18.62 16.25
N ILE A 117 4.71 -17.52 16.39
CA ILE A 117 5.24 -16.15 16.28
C ILE A 117 5.83 -15.66 17.60
N ASN A 118 5.06 -15.66 18.69
CA ASN A 118 5.42 -14.99 19.94
C ASN A 118 6.32 -15.83 20.85
N GLU A 119 6.18 -17.15 20.83
CA GLU A 119 6.97 -18.06 21.68
C GLU A 119 8.16 -18.62 20.91
N ASP A 120 7.89 -19.28 19.76
CA ASP A 120 8.92 -20.05 19.05
C ASP A 120 9.73 -19.21 18.04
N ALA A 121 9.19 -18.08 17.59
CA ALA A 121 9.75 -17.26 16.50
C ALA A 121 10.15 -18.10 15.26
N SER A 122 9.29 -19.04 14.84
CA SER A 122 9.64 -20.08 13.88
C SER A 122 8.81 -20.02 12.59
N SER A 123 9.49 -19.79 11.46
CA SER A 123 8.87 -19.81 10.12
C SER A 123 8.27 -21.17 9.77
N SER A 124 8.89 -22.27 10.20
CA SER A 124 8.43 -23.63 9.90
C SER A 124 7.19 -24.02 10.71
N LEU A 125 7.14 -23.66 12.00
CA LEU A 125 5.96 -23.87 12.84
C LEU A 125 4.79 -23.00 12.37
N LEU A 126 5.07 -21.76 11.97
CA LEU A 126 4.05 -20.88 11.38
C LEU A 126 3.50 -21.47 10.08
N ALA A 127 4.36 -21.95 9.18
CA ALA A 127 3.94 -22.61 7.94
C ALA A 127 3.14 -23.90 8.20
N LYS A 128 3.42 -24.62 9.29
CA LYS A 128 2.65 -25.79 9.73
C LYS A 128 1.27 -25.39 10.27
N ALA A 129 1.20 -24.34 11.09
CA ALA A 129 -0.06 -23.82 11.61
C ALA A 129 -0.97 -23.33 10.48
N LEU A 130 -0.40 -22.62 9.51
CA LEU A 130 -1.12 -22.11 8.33
C LEU A 130 -1.61 -23.22 7.39
N SER A 131 -0.98 -24.39 7.36
CA SER A 131 -1.49 -25.54 6.58
C SER A 131 -2.88 -26.03 7.01
N LYS A 132 -3.36 -25.63 8.21
CA LYS A 132 -4.71 -25.96 8.67
C LYS A 132 -5.79 -25.11 7.99
N TYR A 133 -5.41 -23.97 7.41
CA TYR A 133 -6.35 -23.10 6.72
C TYR A 133 -6.61 -23.63 5.31
N PRO A 134 -7.89 -23.66 4.87
CA PRO A 134 -8.23 -23.96 3.49
C PRO A 134 -7.44 -23.06 2.53
N PHE A 135 -7.10 -23.58 1.35
CA PHE A 135 -6.44 -22.85 0.26
C PHE A 135 -4.94 -22.53 0.46
N LEU A 136 -4.35 -22.82 1.62
CA LEU A 136 -2.91 -22.61 1.91
C LEU A 136 -2.06 -23.90 1.81
N GLU A 137 -2.49 -24.84 0.97
CA GLU A 137 -1.77 -26.11 0.73
C GLU A 137 -0.48 -25.90 -0.08
N ASN A 138 -0.51 -25.01 -1.07
CA ASN A 138 0.64 -24.71 -1.92
C ASN A 138 1.69 -23.89 -1.14
N THR A 139 2.92 -24.42 -1.06
CA THR A 139 4.02 -23.82 -0.31
C THR A 139 4.38 -22.42 -0.79
N GLU A 140 4.40 -22.20 -2.10
CA GLU A 140 4.73 -20.89 -2.67
C GLU A 140 3.68 -19.85 -2.24
N PHE A 141 2.40 -20.22 -2.38
CA PHE A 141 1.24 -19.41 -2.00
C PHE A 141 1.24 -19.07 -0.52
N LYS A 142 1.49 -20.08 0.31
CA LYS A 142 1.55 -19.95 1.75
C LYS A 142 2.70 -19.04 2.19
N THR A 143 3.86 -19.10 1.55
CA THR A 143 4.98 -18.19 1.86
C THR A 143 4.63 -16.75 1.52
N LEU A 144 4.00 -16.49 0.37
CA LEU A 144 3.52 -15.16 0.01
C LEU A 144 2.48 -14.64 1.03
N PHE A 145 1.50 -15.47 1.37
CA PHE A 145 0.50 -15.16 2.41
C PHE A 145 1.18 -14.83 3.74
N THR A 146 2.17 -15.63 4.14
CA THR A 146 2.90 -15.46 5.41
C THR A 146 3.64 -14.13 5.43
N LEU A 147 4.39 -13.79 4.37
CA LEU A 147 5.11 -12.52 4.27
C LEU A 147 4.17 -11.32 4.36
N TYR A 148 3.04 -11.36 3.65
CA TYR A 148 2.04 -10.29 3.69
C TYR A 148 1.33 -10.19 5.06
N GLY A 149 0.98 -11.32 5.65
CA GLY A 149 0.36 -11.40 6.97
C GLY A 149 1.27 -10.82 8.05
N LEU A 150 2.53 -11.24 8.09
CA LEU A 150 3.53 -10.74 9.03
C LEU A 150 3.76 -9.23 8.89
N LEU A 151 3.83 -8.71 7.64
CA LEU A 151 3.90 -7.28 7.39
C LEU A 151 2.66 -6.54 7.94
N THR A 152 1.48 -7.13 7.83
CA THR A 152 0.22 -6.50 8.26
C THR A 152 0.11 -6.44 9.79
N ILE A 153 0.51 -7.50 10.50
CA ILE A 153 0.36 -7.61 11.96
C ILE A 153 1.57 -7.07 12.76
N ASN A 154 2.62 -6.58 12.10
CA ASN A 154 3.89 -6.22 12.76
C ASN A 154 3.79 -5.17 13.88
N ASN A 155 2.75 -4.33 13.86
CA ASN A 155 2.48 -3.31 14.87
C ASN A 155 1.26 -3.63 15.74
N ASP A 156 0.70 -4.83 15.62
CA ASP A 156 -0.40 -5.28 16.45
C ASP A 156 0.11 -5.62 17.87
N LYS A 157 -0.62 -5.17 18.90
CA LYS A 157 -0.25 -5.36 20.31
C LYS A 157 -0.19 -6.83 20.74
N TYR A 158 -0.82 -7.74 20.00
CA TYR A 158 -0.82 -9.18 20.32
C TYR A 158 0.40 -9.90 19.74
N PHE A 159 1.23 -9.25 18.93
CA PHE A 159 2.36 -9.90 18.28
C PHE A 159 3.70 -9.27 18.65
N ASN A 160 4.70 -10.13 18.88
CA ASN A 160 6.06 -9.70 19.14
C ASN A 160 6.75 -9.31 17.83
N ARG A 161 6.97 -8.00 17.66
CA ARG A 161 7.61 -7.41 16.47
C ARG A 161 9.01 -7.97 16.18
N GLU A 162 9.83 -8.19 17.21
CA GLU A 162 11.18 -8.73 17.04
C GLU A 162 11.15 -10.17 16.52
N ASN A 163 10.19 -10.97 16.98
CA ASN A 163 10.03 -12.32 16.47
C ASN A 163 9.48 -12.34 15.04
N ILE A 164 8.59 -11.41 14.68
CA ILE A 164 8.15 -11.23 13.28
C ILE A 164 9.35 -10.96 12.37
N ILE A 165 10.26 -10.06 12.78
CA ILE A 165 11.49 -9.76 12.04
C ILE A 165 12.37 -11.01 11.89
N LYS A 166 12.54 -11.80 12.96
CA LYS A 166 13.28 -13.07 12.92
C LYS A 166 12.67 -14.05 11.93
N ILE A 167 11.35 -14.20 11.93
CA ILE A 167 10.64 -15.11 11.00
C ILE A 167 10.82 -14.66 9.55
N ILE A 168 10.69 -13.37 9.27
CA ILE A 168 10.93 -12.83 7.91
C ILE A 168 12.38 -13.07 7.49
N SER A 169 13.34 -12.93 8.40
CA SER A 169 14.75 -13.25 8.16
C SER A 169 14.95 -14.73 7.81
N GLN A 170 14.30 -15.64 8.54
CA GLN A 170 14.33 -17.08 8.21
C GLN A 170 13.72 -17.37 6.83
N ILE A 171 12.60 -16.73 6.47
CA ILE A 171 11.99 -16.91 5.14
C ILE A 171 12.95 -16.40 4.06
N LYS A 172 13.55 -15.22 4.28
CA LYS A 172 14.55 -14.63 3.39
C LYS A 172 15.72 -15.58 3.13
N THR A 173 16.21 -16.29 4.13
CA THR A 173 17.35 -17.23 3.98
C THR A 173 16.95 -18.57 3.40
N ASN A 174 15.74 -19.05 3.69
CA ASN A 174 15.35 -20.45 3.43
C ASN A 174 14.55 -20.62 2.13
N THR A 175 13.87 -19.59 1.63
CA THR A 175 13.11 -19.72 0.38
C THR A 175 14.07 -19.84 -0.81
N THR A 176 13.72 -20.72 -1.75
CA THR A 176 14.47 -20.89 -3.01
C THR A 176 13.96 -19.97 -4.12
N ILE A 177 12.82 -19.29 -3.92
CA ILE A 177 12.15 -18.46 -4.93
C ILE A 177 12.64 -17.02 -4.83
N ASP A 178 13.23 -16.50 -5.90
CA ASP A 178 13.90 -15.19 -5.88
C ASP A 178 12.95 -14.03 -5.60
N ASP A 179 11.73 -14.05 -6.14
CA ASP A 179 10.70 -13.06 -5.81
C ASP A 179 10.38 -13.04 -4.32
N GLN A 180 10.31 -14.21 -3.68
CA GLN A 180 10.05 -14.29 -2.24
C GLN A 180 11.25 -13.83 -1.42
N LYS A 181 12.49 -14.12 -1.85
CA LYS A 181 13.70 -13.57 -1.21
C LYS A 181 13.71 -12.04 -1.30
N MET A 182 13.35 -11.48 -2.45
CA MET A 182 13.28 -10.04 -2.67
C MET A 182 12.19 -9.41 -1.79
N ILE A 183 10.98 -9.96 -1.77
CA ILE A 183 9.89 -9.50 -0.91
C ILE A 183 10.29 -9.58 0.56
N ALA A 184 10.82 -10.71 1.02
CA ALA A 184 11.26 -10.89 2.40
C ALA A 184 12.40 -9.92 2.77
N SER A 185 13.33 -9.65 1.85
CA SER A 185 14.40 -8.66 2.04
C SER A 185 13.85 -7.25 2.18
N ASN A 186 12.91 -6.86 1.31
CA ASN A 186 12.27 -5.55 1.36
C ASN A 186 11.47 -5.38 2.67
N ILE A 187 10.71 -6.39 3.08
CA ILE A 187 9.97 -6.36 4.35
C ILE A 187 10.95 -6.30 5.53
N TYR A 188 11.98 -7.15 5.56
CA TYR A 188 13.00 -7.12 6.61
C TYR A 188 13.59 -5.73 6.75
N GLN A 189 13.98 -5.11 5.62
CA GLN A 189 14.49 -3.76 5.58
C GLN A 189 13.49 -2.74 6.16
N ILE A 190 12.22 -2.78 5.73
CA ILE A 190 11.14 -1.93 6.25
C ILE A 190 11.00 -2.08 7.77
N LEU A 191 11.18 -3.27 8.32
CA LEU A 191 10.98 -3.53 9.75
C LEU A 191 12.23 -3.30 10.61
N THR A 192 13.43 -3.49 10.09
CA THR A 192 14.67 -3.34 10.88
C THR A 192 15.24 -1.94 10.83
N GLU A 193 15.04 -1.24 9.71
CA GLU A 193 15.55 0.13 9.58
C GLU A 193 14.55 1.10 10.24
N LYS A 194 14.96 1.66 11.38
CA LYS A 194 14.18 2.67 12.13
C LYS A 194 14.03 3.99 11.38
N GLU A 195 14.86 4.22 10.36
CA GLU A 195 14.81 5.42 9.53
C GLU A 195 13.47 5.47 8.79
N LEU A 196 12.76 6.59 8.94
CA LEU A 196 11.44 6.84 8.35
C LEU A 196 10.27 6.02 8.93
N SER A 197 10.45 5.34 10.07
CA SER A 197 9.33 4.70 10.78
C SER A 197 8.45 5.74 11.48
N LYS A 198 7.14 5.47 11.61
CA LYS A 198 6.22 6.41 12.28
C LYS A 198 6.73 6.75 13.69
N GLY A 199 6.87 8.05 13.97
CA GLY A 199 7.38 8.59 15.24
C GLY A 199 8.91 8.73 15.30
N SER A 200 9.67 8.22 14.33
CA SER A 200 11.11 8.50 14.24
C SER A 200 11.35 9.95 13.86
N LYS A 201 12.50 10.51 14.29
CA LYS A 201 12.93 11.83 13.80
C LYS A 201 13.20 11.74 12.28
N ALA A 202 12.71 12.72 11.54
CA ALA A 202 13.01 12.81 10.10
C ALA A 202 14.50 13.15 9.89
N PRO A 203 15.16 12.59 8.85
CA PRO A 203 16.51 12.99 8.51
C PRO A 203 16.61 14.49 8.26
N ASP A 204 17.55 15.16 8.94
CA ASP A 204 17.71 16.60 8.87
C ASP A 204 18.34 17.04 7.54
N PHE A 205 18.06 18.26 7.12
CA PHE A 205 18.67 18.87 5.93
C PHE A 205 18.79 20.38 6.06
N LYS A 206 19.74 20.93 5.29
CA LYS A 206 19.86 22.36 5.03
C LYS A 206 20.10 22.56 3.53
N LEU A 207 19.11 23.11 2.84
CA LEU A 207 19.08 23.20 1.37
C LEU A 207 18.86 24.64 0.93
N MET A 208 19.23 24.96 -0.31
CA MET A 208 18.99 26.29 -0.89
C MET A 208 17.54 26.39 -1.36
N ASN A 209 16.85 27.48 -1.02
CA ASN A 209 15.54 27.81 -1.58
C ASN A 209 15.64 28.52 -2.94
N GLN A 210 14.51 28.87 -3.55
CA GLN A 210 14.48 29.60 -4.84
C GLN A 210 15.19 30.97 -4.80
N ASP A 211 15.34 31.57 -3.62
CA ASP A 211 16.01 32.87 -3.42
C ASP A 211 17.49 32.71 -3.05
N SER A 212 18.06 31.52 -3.28
CA SER A 212 19.45 31.17 -2.92
C SER A 212 19.77 31.25 -1.42
N SER A 213 18.76 31.27 -0.56
CA SER A 213 18.91 31.27 0.89
C SER A 213 18.89 29.85 1.45
N LEU A 214 19.74 29.57 2.44
CA LEU A 214 19.75 28.26 3.10
C LEU A 214 18.60 28.13 4.10
N VAL A 215 17.79 27.10 3.92
CA VAL A 215 16.64 26.76 4.77
C VAL A 215 16.86 25.37 5.36
N ALA A 216 16.65 25.23 6.67
CA ALA A 216 16.82 23.99 7.40
C ALA A 216 15.46 23.30 7.65
N LEU A 217 15.42 21.97 7.77
CA LEU A 217 14.18 21.28 8.12
C LEU A 217 13.59 21.82 9.44
N SER A 218 14.46 22.17 10.39
CA SER A 218 14.06 22.72 11.69
C SER A 218 13.27 24.02 11.63
N SER A 219 13.39 24.82 10.56
CA SER A 219 12.61 26.06 10.42
C SER A 219 11.13 25.83 10.11
N PHE A 220 10.75 24.60 9.76
CA PHE A 220 9.36 24.24 9.46
C PHE A 220 8.60 23.66 10.67
N ALA A 221 9.25 23.58 11.84
CA ALA A 221 8.60 23.08 13.06
C ALA A 221 7.37 23.91 13.44
N GLY A 222 6.40 23.29 14.11
CA GLY A 222 5.17 23.94 14.57
C GLY A 222 3.92 23.64 13.74
N LYS A 223 4.08 23.20 12.49
CA LYS A 223 2.99 22.68 11.64
C LYS A 223 3.36 21.31 11.08
N PRO A 224 2.39 20.42 10.79
CA PRO A 224 2.66 19.24 9.96
C PRO A 224 3.28 19.65 8.62
N ILE A 225 4.16 18.81 8.08
CA ILE A 225 4.91 19.11 6.86
C ILE A 225 4.59 18.03 5.83
N TYR A 226 4.13 18.45 4.66
CA TYR A 226 4.03 17.63 3.47
C TYR A 226 5.24 17.89 2.58
N LEU A 227 6.19 16.97 2.64
CA LEU A 227 7.46 17.02 1.93
C LEU A 227 7.36 16.19 0.65
N ASN A 228 7.83 16.71 -0.48
CA ASN A 228 7.96 15.92 -1.70
C ASN A 228 9.30 16.11 -2.41
N PHE A 229 9.80 15.02 -2.97
CA PHE A 229 10.95 14.99 -3.86
C PHE A 229 10.46 14.92 -5.30
N TRP A 230 10.93 15.83 -6.15
CA TRP A 230 10.42 15.99 -7.51
C TRP A 230 11.53 16.43 -8.46
N ALA A 231 11.27 16.38 -9.76
CA ALA A 231 12.20 16.86 -10.78
C ALA A 231 11.49 17.61 -11.91
N THR A 232 12.17 18.60 -12.50
CA THR A 232 11.55 19.44 -13.55
C THR A 232 11.31 18.68 -14.85
N TRP A 233 12.09 17.63 -15.11
CA TRP A 233 11.97 16.78 -16.30
C TRP A 233 10.99 15.61 -16.13
N ASN A 234 10.48 15.38 -14.92
CA ASN A 234 9.59 14.26 -14.63
C ASN A 234 8.13 14.66 -14.83
N ILE A 235 7.49 14.12 -15.87
CA ILE A 235 6.10 14.45 -16.24
C ILE A 235 5.10 14.16 -15.09
N PRO A 236 5.17 13.01 -14.39
CA PRO A 236 4.31 12.77 -13.22
C PRO A 236 4.44 13.86 -12.14
N SER A 237 5.67 14.27 -11.81
CA SER A 237 5.93 15.34 -10.84
C SER A 237 5.24 16.64 -11.24
N GLN A 238 5.37 17.06 -12.50
CA GLN A 238 4.72 18.28 -12.99
C GLN A 238 3.19 18.21 -12.90
N LYS A 239 2.58 17.06 -13.18
CA LYS A 239 1.13 16.86 -13.05
C LYS A 239 0.69 16.96 -11.60
N GLU A 240 1.43 16.34 -10.68
CA GLU A 240 1.09 16.34 -9.26
C GLU A 240 1.28 17.71 -8.61
N MET A 241 2.22 18.54 -9.08
CA MET A 241 2.36 19.92 -8.63
C MET A 241 1.12 20.79 -8.87
N LYS A 242 0.42 20.57 -9.99
CA LYS A 242 -0.85 21.27 -10.26
C LYS A 242 -1.91 20.92 -9.21
N VAL A 243 -1.95 19.66 -8.77
CA VAL A 243 -2.85 19.21 -7.72
C VAL A 243 -2.41 19.72 -6.34
N MET A 244 -1.08 19.76 -6.09
CA MET A 244 -0.53 20.35 -4.88
C MET A 244 -0.92 21.82 -4.72
N GLN A 245 -1.02 22.59 -5.81
CA GLN A 245 -1.49 23.97 -5.75
C GLN A 245 -2.90 24.07 -5.13
N THR A 246 -3.85 23.23 -5.56
CA THR A 246 -5.20 23.19 -5.00
C THR A 246 -5.19 22.77 -3.53
N LEU A 247 -4.38 21.77 -3.17
CA LEU A 247 -4.23 21.35 -1.78
C LEU A 247 -3.60 22.43 -0.91
N HIS A 248 -2.62 23.16 -1.42
CA HIS A 248 -1.97 24.26 -0.72
C HIS A 248 -2.94 25.42 -0.49
N GLN A 249 -3.81 25.74 -1.46
CA GLN A 249 -4.87 26.74 -1.26
C GLN A 249 -5.84 26.33 -0.15
N LYS A 250 -6.12 25.03 0.01
CA LYS A 250 -7.06 24.53 1.02
C LYS A 250 -6.43 24.33 2.40
N TYR A 251 -5.18 23.87 2.46
CA TYR A 251 -4.53 23.40 3.69
C TYR A 251 -3.23 24.13 4.04
N GLY A 252 -2.71 25.03 3.20
CA GLY A 252 -1.40 25.68 3.37
C GLY A 252 -1.27 26.54 4.63
N GLU A 253 -2.41 26.99 5.18
CA GLU A 253 -2.42 27.67 6.47
C GLU A 253 -2.19 26.71 7.65
N GLN A 254 -2.58 25.44 7.54
CA GLN A 254 -2.44 24.44 8.61
C GLN A 254 -1.26 23.50 8.40
N ILE A 255 -0.85 23.26 7.15
CA ILE A 255 0.17 22.29 6.74
C ILE A 255 1.22 23.00 5.89
N GLN A 256 2.50 22.75 6.19
CA GLN A 256 3.62 23.28 5.41
C GLN A 256 3.88 22.42 4.18
N PHE A 257 3.91 23.02 3.00
CA PHE A 257 4.26 22.34 1.76
C PHE A 257 5.71 22.65 1.41
N VAL A 258 6.54 21.61 1.27
CA VAL A 258 7.96 21.73 0.97
C VAL A 258 8.32 20.81 -0.18
N SER A 259 8.79 21.38 -1.30
CA SER A 259 9.15 20.64 -2.50
C SER A 259 10.65 20.67 -2.76
N ILE A 260 11.33 19.54 -2.59
CA ILE A 260 12.75 19.36 -2.86
C ILE A 260 12.96 18.92 -4.32
N CYS A 261 13.52 19.82 -5.13
CA CYS A 261 13.91 19.54 -6.51
C CYS A 261 15.21 18.73 -6.55
N THR A 262 15.18 17.58 -7.21
CA THR A 262 16.31 16.66 -7.36
C THR A 262 17.07 16.86 -8.68
N ASP A 263 16.76 17.92 -9.42
CA ASP A 263 17.55 18.31 -10.58
C ASP A 263 19.00 18.61 -10.15
N ASN A 264 19.98 18.25 -10.98
CA ASN A 264 21.37 18.61 -10.72
C ASN A 264 21.64 20.12 -10.90
N ASN A 265 20.79 20.80 -11.67
CA ASN A 265 20.96 22.20 -12.04
C ASN A 265 19.89 23.06 -11.35
N PHE A 266 20.34 23.96 -10.48
CA PHE A 266 19.51 24.89 -9.73
C PHE A 266 18.70 25.84 -10.61
N ASP A 267 19.27 26.27 -11.74
CA ASP A 267 18.60 27.21 -12.66
C ASP A 267 17.41 26.57 -13.37
N LYS A 268 17.39 25.23 -13.52
CA LYS A 268 16.21 24.53 -14.04
C LYS A 268 15.03 24.66 -13.09
N MET A 269 15.25 24.52 -11.78
CA MET A 269 14.22 24.74 -10.77
C MET A 269 13.70 26.18 -10.84
N LYS A 270 14.60 27.17 -10.86
CA LYS A 270 14.23 28.59 -10.95
C LYS A 270 13.43 28.91 -12.21
N SER A 271 13.87 28.43 -13.37
CA SER A 271 13.17 28.61 -14.65
C SER A 271 11.81 27.93 -14.68
N PHE A 272 11.68 26.77 -14.02
CA PHE A 272 10.39 26.11 -13.89
C PHE A 272 9.43 26.94 -13.02
N LEU A 273 9.90 27.46 -11.88
CA LEU A 273 9.08 28.27 -10.98
C LEU A 273 8.68 29.62 -11.60
N SER A 274 9.56 30.28 -12.36
CA SER A 274 9.21 31.53 -13.04
C SER A 274 8.12 31.37 -14.09
N LYS A 275 8.01 30.18 -14.70
CA LYS A 275 6.92 29.81 -15.62
C LYS A 275 5.62 29.42 -14.91
N ASN A 276 5.68 29.15 -13.60
CA ASN A 276 4.54 28.71 -12.80
C ASN A 276 4.41 29.58 -11.54
N PRO A 277 4.12 30.90 -11.69
CA PRO A 277 4.10 31.84 -10.56
C PRO A 277 2.99 31.56 -9.54
N SER A 278 2.01 30.71 -9.89
CA SER A 278 0.94 30.29 -8.99
C SER A 278 1.40 29.28 -7.93
N TYR A 279 2.60 28.73 -8.05
CA TYR A 279 3.19 27.84 -7.06
C TYR A 279 3.84 28.66 -5.93
N ASN A 280 3.09 28.83 -4.84
CA ASN A 280 3.40 29.77 -3.77
C ASN A 280 3.71 29.10 -2.41
N TRP A 281 4.42 27.98 -2.44
CA TRP A 281 4.94 27.31 -1.24
C TRP A 281 6.46 27.18 -1.29
N THR A 282 7.07 26.49 -0.32
CA THR A 282 8.53 26.44 -0.23
C THR A 282 9.12 25.45 -1.24
N PHE A 283 10.07 25.93 -2.07
CA PHE A 283 10.85 25.09 -2.98
C PHE A 283 12.31 25.09 -2.57
N LEU A 284 12.89 23.90 -2.44
CA LEU A 284 14.28 23.69 -2.07
C LEU A 284 14.99 22.92 -3.19
N HIS A 285 16.28 23.15 -3.35
CA HIS A 285 17.11 22.42 -4.29
C HIS A 285 18.04 21.45 -3.57
N LEU A 286 18.00 20.18 -3.96
CA LEU A 286 18.80 19.11 -3.37
C LEU A 286 20.32 19.36 -3.51
N GLY A 287 20.72 19.98 -4.62
CA GLY A 287 22.13 20.08 -4.99
C GLY A 287 22.73 18.70 -5.26
N ARG A 288 23.90 18.41 -4.65
CA ARG A 288 24.61 17.13 -4.78
C ARG A 288 24.42 16.19 -3.60
N ASN A 289 23.38 16.40 -2.78
CA ASN A 289 23.18 15.66 -1.54
C ASN A 289 22.53 14.29 -1.78
N GLN A 290 23.27 13.35 -2.36
CA GLN A 290 22.80 11.97 -2.59
C GLN A 290 22.44 11.25 -1.29
N LYS A 291 23.20 11.51 -0.22
CA LYS A 291 22.93 10.95 1.11
C LYS A 291 21.52 11.28 1.59
N LEU A 292 21.01 12.48 1.31
CA LEU A 292 19.64 12.84 1.68
C LEU A 292 18.59 12.00 0.93
N LEU A 293 18.84 11.68 -0.34
CA LEU A 293 17.96 10.78 -1.10
C LEU A 293 17.96 9.37 -0.51
N GLU A 294 19.12 8.86 -0.11
CA GLU A 294 19.24 7.56 0.56
C GLU A 294 18.51 7.55 1.91
N GLN A 295 18.73 8.57 2.74
CA GLN A 295 18.10 8.72 4.05
C GLN A 295 16.57 8.84 3.97
N TYR A 296 16.05 9.45 2.91
CA TYR A 296 14.61 9.52 2.62
C TYR A 296 14.11 8.39 1.70
N ARG A 297 14.97 7.44 1.35
CA ARG A 297 14.70 6.32 0.42
C ARG A 297 14.06 6.72 -0.90
N VAL A 298 14.51 7.83 -1.47
CA VAL A 298 14.03 8.36 -2.75
C VAL A 298 14.70 7.61 -3.89
N ALA A 299 14.13 6.46 -4.24
CA ALA A 299 14.58 5.67 -5.40
C ALA A 299 14.06 6.25 -6.73
N THR A 300 12.85 6.83 -6.71
CA THR A 300 12.24 7.48 -7.87
C THR A 300 11.49 8.74 -7.45
N VAL A 301 11.28 9.66 -8.39
CA VAL A 301 10.43 10.84 -8.20
C VAL A 301 9.14 10.72 -9.01
N PRO A 302 7.99 11.18 -8.49
CA PRO A 302 7.84 11.86 -7.21
C PRO A 302 7.73 10.90 -6.02
N THR A 303 8.32 11.30 -4.89
CA THR A 303 8.22 10.60 -3.57
C THR A 303 7.73 11.59 -2.52
N TYR A 304 6.85 11.14 -1.62
CA TYR A 304 6.20 11.98 -0.62
C TYR A 304 6.45 11.49 0.80
N VAL A 305 6.58 12.41 1.74
CA VAL A 305 6.73 12.14 3.17
C VAL A 305 5.89 13.12 3.96
N LEU A 306 5.20 12.62 4.99
CA LEU A 306 4.38 13.43 5.89
C LEU A 306 5.03 13.44 7.27
N LEU A 307 5.27 14.64 7.79
CA LEU A 307 5.86 14.86 9.11
C LEU A 307 4.87 15.53 10.05
N ASP A 308 5.01 15.27 11.35
CA ASP A 308 4.29 16.02 12.38
C ASP A 308 4.97 17.36 12.71
N LYS A 309 4.30 18.16 13.55
CA LYS A 309 4.79 19.48 14.01
C LYS A 309 6.10 19.44 14.79
N THR A 310 6.57 18.27 15.19
CA THR A 310 7.84 18.03 15.92
C THR A 310 8.93 17.42 15.04
N LEU A 311 8.73 17.43 13.71
CA LEU A 311 9.66 16.89 12.72
C LEU A 311 9.85 15.37 12.83
N LYS A 312 8.83 14.66 13.30
CA LYS A 312 8.78 13.20 13.30
C LYS A 312 7.95 12.69 12.14
N ILE A 313 8.26 11.48 11.69
CA ILE A 313 7.60 10.87 10.55
C ILE A 313 6.19 10.43 10.93
N LEU A 314 5.19 10.86 10.16
CA LEU A 314 3.83 10.34 10.23
C LEU A 314 3.61 9.22 9.20
N LYS A 315 4.06 9.44 7.95
CA LYS A 315 4.03 8.46 6.85
C LYS A 315 5.20 8.67 5.89
N ALA A 316 5.83 7.57 5.49
CA ALA A 316 6.87 7.51 4.46
C ALA A 316 6.82 6.11 3.79
N PRO A 317 6.39 6.00 2.52
CA PRO A 317 5.87 7.08 1.68
C PRO A 317 4.51 7.58 2.20
N ALA A 318 4.25 8.88 2.03
CA ALA A 318 2.93 9.47 2.22
C ALA A 318 2.07 9.32 0.95
N GLY A 319 0.75 9.50 1.10
CA GLY A 319 -0.17 9.54 -0.03
C GLY A 319 0.20 10.63 -1.04
N ARG A 320 -0.16 10.43 -2.30
CA ARG A 320 0.08 11.41 -3.37
C ARG A 320 -0.93 12.56 -3.33
N PRO A 321 -0.64 13.71 -3.97
CA PRO A 321 -1.58 14.82 -4.09
C PRO A 321 -2.82 14.43 -4.89
N GLY A 322 -2.64 13.70 -6.00
CA GLY A 322 -3.72 13.27 -6.88
C GLY A 322 -3.93 11.76 -6.88
N GLY A 323 -5.17 11.33 -7.13
CA GLY A 323 -5.49 9.99 -7.62
C GLY A 323 -5.84 10.12 -9.09
N THR A 324 -4.99 9.65 -10.00
CA THR A 324 -5.35 9.62 -11.42
C THR A 324 -6.42 8.54 -11.65
N ALA A 325 -7.25 8.68 -12.68
CA ALA A 325 -8.21 7.65 -13.09
C ALA A 325 -7.53 6.28 -13.36
N GLU A 326 -6.26 6.29 -13.75
CA GLU A 326 -5.41 5.10 -13.94
C GLU A 326 -4.98 4.42 -12.62
N ARG A 327 -5.11 5.11 -11.47
CA ARG A 327 -4.65 4.66 -10.15
C ARG A 327 -5.66 4.99 -9.04
N ALA A 328 -6.95 4.94 -9.36
CA ALA A 328 -8.05 5.32 -8.46
C ALA A 328 -8.14 4.48 -7.16
N THR A 329 -7.34 3.42 -7.05
CA THR A 329 -7.23 2.55 -5.87
C THR A 329 -6.13 2.96 -4.88
N GLU A 330 -5.25 3.90 -5.22
CA GLU A 330 -4.23 4.44 -4.32
C GLU A 330 -4.86 5.54 -3.42
N GLU A 331 -4.79 5.39 -2.09
CA GLU A 331 -5.27 6.44 -1.15
C GLU A 331 -4.49 7.75 -1.38
N ASN A 332 -5.22 8.85 -1.63
CA ASN A 332 -4.64 10.18 -1.76
C ASN A 332 -4.34 10.79 -0.37
N ILE A 333 -3.51 11.85 -0.34
CA ILE A 333 -3.09 12.51 0.91
C ILE A 333 -4.23 13.26 1.63
N GLU A 334 -5.34 13.54 0.94
CA GLU A 334 -6.35 14.47 1.43
C GLU A 334 -7.04 13.98 2.71
N LYS A 335 -7.23 12.66 2.86
CA LYS A 335 -7.73 12.08 4.10
C LYS A 335 -6.79 12.33 5.27
N ASP A 336 -5.48 12.20 5.06
CA ASP A 336 -4.48 12.46 6.11
C ASP A 336 -4.45 13.94 6.50
N PHE A 337 -4.61 14.84 5.53
CA PHE A 337 -4.73 16.27 5.80
C PHE A 337 -5.99 16.60 6.60
N TYR A 338 -7.13 16.04 6.19
CA TYR A 338 -8.38 16.21 6.92
C TYR A 338 -8.26 15.72 8.37
N ASP A 339 -7.68 14.54 8.59
CA ASP A 339 -7.48 13.98 9.92
C ASP A 339 -6.53 14.85 10.77
N LEU A 340 -5.46 15.39 10.17
CA LEU A 340 -4.50 16.25 10.88
C LEU A 340 -5.10 17.60 11.29
N VAL A 341 -5.96 18.17 10.46
CA VAL A 341 -6.59 19.46 10.72
C VAL A 341 -7.74 19.32 11.72
N ASN A 342 -8.51 18.23 11.66
CA ASN A 342 -9.76 18.10 12.43
C ASN A 342 -9.65 17.26 13.72
N LYS A 343 -8.59 16.49 13.96
CA LYS A 343 -8.44 15.70 15.23
C LYS A 343 -8.20 16.53 16.50
N HIS A 344 -8.16 17.86 16.39
CA HIS A 344 -7.89 18.78 17.50
C HIS A 344 -8.99 19.84 17.70
N GLN A 345 -10.14 19.70 17.03
CA GLN A 345 -11.40 20.32 17.43
C GLN A 345 -12.20 19.33 18.26
#